data_AF-A0A7C6YC36-F1
#
_entry.id   AF-A0A7C6YC36-F1
#
_cell.length_a   1.000
_cell.length_b   1.000
_cell.length_c   1.000
_cell.angle_alpha   90.00
_cell.angle_beta   90.00
_cell.angle_gamma   90.00
#
_symmetry.space_group_name_H-M   'P 1'
#
loop_
_entity.id
_entity.type
_entity.pdbx_description
1 polymer ?
#
loop_
_entity_poly.entity_id
_entity_poly.type
_entity_poly.pdbx_seq_one_letter_code
_entity_poly.pdbx_strand_id
1 'polypeptide(L)'
;MFNLLDLTDAEREQSIKLQQVMYLFSKMEIEEKIDLLFDVDGLTGVDDFIDFYFDDLCYEFDLDDFDYTGALQASFKDVKNEWNSLTEDLQYEIVVKYICNDDLEEIIEIYLDMFYDNLESEIERIHWIELMGTRVLPKEDVIAEIKEMMASEGNQALIEKHKIDKNIDLNSLTDEELKDLHYQLEGVIY
;
A
#
# COMPACT_ATOMS: atom_id res chain seq x y z
N MET A 1 -10.70 13.20 19.54
CA MET A 1 -10.25 14.22 18.57
C MET A 1 -8.74 14.07 18.52
N PHE A 2 -8.23 13.32 17.54
CA PHE A 2 -6.79 13.13 17.35
C PHE A 2 -6.24 14.47 16.86
N ASN A 3 -5.38 15.10 17.65
CA ASN A 3 -4.63 16.25 17.20
C ASN A 3 -3.55 15.73 16.24
N LEU A 4 -3.77 15.91 14.94
CA LEU A 4 -2.81 15.63 13.86
C LEU A 4 -1.53 16.50 13.91
N LEU A 5 -1.35 17.29 14.98
CA LEU A 5 -0.25 18.25 15.17
C LEU A 5 0.84 17.76 16.14
N ASP A 6 0.69 16.58 16.75
CA ASP A 6 1.63 16.07 17.76
C ASP A 6 2.41 14.81 17.30
N LEU A 7 2.58 14.59 15.99
CA LEU A 7 3.54 13.59 15.52
C LEU A 7 4.96 14.12 15.70
N THR A 8 5.83 13.30 16.29
CA THR A 8 7.27 13.53 16.26
C THR A 8 7.78 13.49 14.83
N ASP A 9 8.91 14.15 14.56
CA ASP A 9 9.53 14.11 13.22
C ASP A 9 9.75 12.67 12.73
N ALA A 10 10.06 11.74 13.64
CA ALA A 10 10.24 10.32 13.36
C ALA A 10 8.93 9.61 12.97
N GLU A 11 7.83 9.87 13.67
CA GLU A 11 6.52 9.27 13.34
C GLU A 11 6.00 9.81 12.00
N ARG A 12 6.27 11.08 11.69
CA ARG A 12 5.96 11.66 10.37
C ARG A 12 6.77 11.00 9.27
N GLU A 13 8.07 10.81 9.47
CA GLU A 13 8.95 10.14 8.50
C GLU A 13 8.47 8.71 8.21
N GLN A 14 8.15 7.93 9.25
CA GLN A 14 7.60 6.58 9.08
C GLN A 14 6.27 6.57 8.32
N SER A 15 5.36 7.50 8.64
CA SER A 15 4.08 7.60 7.93
C SER A 15 4.26 7.92 6.44
N ILE A 16 5.22 8.78 6.10
CA ILE A 16 5.56 9.11 4.71
C ILE A 16 6.11 7.87 4.00
N LYS A 17 7.08 7.17 4.61
CA LYS A 17 7.64 5.93 4.04
C LYS A 17 6.56 4.89 3.78
N LEU A 18 5.68 4.65 4.75
CA LEU A 18 4.58 3.68 4.62
C LEU A 18 3.69 4.03 3.43
N GLN A 19 3.29 5.29 3.29
CA GLN A 19 2.46 5.72 2.16
C GLN A 19 3.16 5.57 0.81
N GLN A 20 4.46 5.86 0.72
CA GLN A 20 5.23 5.69 -0.51
C GLN A 20 5.31 4.21 -0.91
N VAL A 21 5.60 3.33 0.05
CA VAL A 21 5.64 1.88 -0.15
C VAL A 21 4.27 1.35 -0.56
N MET A 22 3.21 1.67 0.19
CA MET A 22 1.84 1.24 -0.12
C MET A 22 1.40 1.72 -1.50
N TYR A 23 1.74 2.95 -1.87
CA TYR A 23 1.45 3.49 -3.19
C TYR A 23 2.12 2.67 -4.30
N LEU A 24 3.43 2.44 -4.19
CA LEU A 24 4.18 1.68 -5.18
C LEU A 24 3.71 0.23 -5.24
N PHE A 25 3.59 -0.41 -4.08
CA PHE A 25 3.10 -1.77 -3.94
C PHE A 25 1.75 -1.92 -4.65
N SER A 26 0.79 -1.00 -4.44
CA SER A 26 -0.52 -1.09 -5.08
C SER A 26 -0.48 -1.15 -6.62
N LYS A 27 0.54 -0.53 -7.24
CA LYS A 27 0.71 -0.39 -8.68
C LYS A 27 1.56 -1.50 -9.33
N MET A 28 2.22 -2.34 -8.53
CA MET A 28 2.97 -3.49 -9.02
C MET A 28 2.02 -4.57 -9.57
N GLU A 29 2.51 -5.34 -10.53
CA GLU A 29 1.81 -6.55 -10.99
C GLU A 29 1.77 -7.60 -9.87
N ILE A 30 0.85 -8.57 -9.95
CA ILE A 30 0.65 -9.54 -8.87
C ILE A 30 1.92 -10.35 -8.60
N GLU A 31 2.60 -10.76 -9.66
CA GLU A 31 3.83 -11.55 -9.59
C GLU A 31 4.94 -10.77 -8.87
N GLU A 32 5.14 -9.50 -9.23
CA GLU A 32 6.15 -8.63 -8.61
C GLU A 32 5.85 -8.37 -7.12
N LYS A 33 4.56 -8.24 -6.75
CA LYS A 33 4.15 -8.10 -5.34
C LYS A 33 4.56 -9.31 -4.53
N ILE A 34 4.34 -10.50 -5.08
CA ILE A 34 4.60 -11.77 -4.40
C ILE A 34 6.10 -11.99 -4.26
N ASP A 35 6.87 -11.70 -5.31
CA ASP A 35 8.34 -11.73 -5.25
C ASP A 35 8.85 -10.78 -4.15
N LEU A 36 8.37 -9.54 -4.11
CA LEU A 36 8.76 -8.57 -3.09
C LEU A 36 8.36 -9.02 -1.68
N LEU A 37 7.17 -9.61 -1.52
CA LEU A 37 6.70 -10.15 -0.22
C LEU A 37 7.60 -11.28 0.28
N PHE A 38 8.14 -12.11 -0.61
CA PHE A 38 9.04 -13.21 -0.26
C PHE A 38 10.51 -12.79 -0.12
N ASP A 39 10.91 -11.69 -0.76
CA ASP A 39 12.28 -11.16 -0.68
C ASP A 39 12.54 -10.36 0.62
N VAL A 40 11.48 -9.84 1.27
CA VAL A 40 11.56 -9.14 2.55
C VAL A 40 11.55 -10.14 3.72
N ASP A 41 12.48 -9.99 4.67
CA ASP A 41 12.90 -10.96 5.72
C ASP A 41 11.84 -11.19 6.85
N GLY A 42 10.61 -11.48 6.44
CA GLY A 42 9.46 -11.85 7.27
C GLY A 42 8.67 -13.04 6.72
N LEU A 43 8.78 -13.29 5.41
CA LEU A 43 8.33 -14.50 4.73
C LEU A 43 9.51 -14.92 3.84
N THR A 44 10.52 -15.60 4.37
CA THR A 44 11.77 -15.90 3.63
C THR A 44 11.59 -16.94 2.50
N GLY A 45 10.34 -17.36 2.28
CA GLY A 45 9.89 -18.15 1.17
C GLY A 45 8.54 -18.82 1.45
N VAL A 46 8.17 -19.71 0.54
CA VAL A 46 6.94 -20.50 0.61
C VAL A 46 6.78 -21.26 1.93
N ASP A 47 7.89 -21.73 2.53
CA ASP A 47 7.83 -22.50 3.77
C ASP A 47 7.35 -21.65 4.96
N ASP A 48 7.81 -20.40 5.08
CA ASP A 48 7.36 -19.48 6.14
C ASP A 48 5.90 -19.06 5.94
N PHE A 49 5.48 -18.86 4.68
CA PHE A 49 4.07 -18.61 4.35
C PHE A 49 3.17 -19.77 4.78
N ILE A 50 3.55 -21.00 4.45
CA ILE A 50 2.79 -22.19 4.85
C ILE A 50 2.73 -22.32 6.36
N ASP A 51 3.83 -22.05 7.08
CA ASP A 51 3.85 -22.11 8.53
C ASP A 51 2.95 -21.04 9.17
N PHE A 52 2.92 -19.82 8.62
CA PHE A 52 2.11 -18.71 9.15
C PHE A 52 0.61 -18.93 8.94
N TYR A 53 0.21 -19.41 7.76
CA TYR A 53 -1.19 -19.63 7.38
C TYR A 53 -1.60 -21.11 7.44
N PHE A 54 -0.90 -21.93 8.23
CA PHE A 54 -1.01 -23.38 8.19
C PHE A 54 -2.44 -23.91 8.38
N ASP A 55 -3.15 -23.40 9.40
CA ASP A 55 -4.51 -23.85 9.73
C ASP A 55 -5.50 -23.46 8.62
N ASP A 56 -5.37 -22.25 8.07
CA ASP A 56 -6.23 -21.78 6.99
C ASP A 56 -5.97 -22.53 5.68
N LEU A 57 -4.71 -22.86 5.39
CA LEU A 57 -4.34 -23.68 4.23
C LEU A 57 -4.83 -25.12 4.38
N CYS A 58 -4.82 -25.69 5.59
CA CYS A 58 -5.41 -27.00 5.84
C CYS A 58 -6.91 -27.00 5.50
N TYR A 59 -7.63 -25.96 5.91
CA TYR A 59 -9.04 -25.81 5.55
C TYR A 59 -9.24 -25.58 4.04
N GLU A 60 -8.42 -24.72 3.42
CA GLU A 60 -8.49 -24.44 1.97
C GLU A 60 -8.29 -25.71 1.13
N PHE A 61 -7.38 -26.58 1.57
CA PHE A 61 -7.07 -27.85 0.89
C PHE A 61 -7.94 -29.03 1.35
N ASP A 62 -8.99 -28.80 2.17
CA ASP A 62 -9.89 -29.84 2.69
C ASP A 62 -9.11 -30.97 3.43
N LEU A 63 -8.14 -30.57 4.26
CA LEU A 63 -7.28 -31.45 5.06
C LEU A 63 -7.78 -31.62 6.52
N ASP A 64 -9.07 -31.34 6.75
CA ASP A 64 -9.76 -31.24 8.05
C ASP A 64 -9.67 -32.49 8.97
N ASP A 65 -9.20 -33.63 8.47
CA ASP A 65 -9.05 -34.88 9.24
C ASP A 65 -7.79 -34.94 10.12
N PHE A 66 -6.95 -33.89 10.18
CA PHE A 66 -5.67 -33.91 10.89
C PHE A 66 -5.69 -33.26 12.28
N ASP A 67 -5.58 -34.10 13.31
CA ASP A 67 -5.43 -33.72 14.71
C ASP A 67 -4.05 -33.07 14.96
N TYR A 68 -4.06 -31.78 15.31
CA TYR A 68 -2.89 -30.93 15.59
C TYR A 68 -1.99 -31.47 16.72
N THR A 69 -2.44 -32.49 17.47
CA THR A 69 -1.80 -32.95 18.70
C THR A 69 -0.72 -34.04 18.55
N GLY A 70 -0.35 -34.46 17.34
CA GLY A 70 0.75 -35.44 17.20
C GLY A 70 1.31 -35.75 15.81
N ALA A 71 0.77 -35.19 14.73
CA ALA A 71 1.14 -35.52 13.35
C ALA A 71 1.68 -34.33 12.52
N LEU A 72 2.20 -33.28 13.18
CA LEU A 72 2.67 -32.02 12.56
C LEU A 72 3.56 -32.19 11.30
N GLN A 73 4.42 -33.22 11.26
CA GLN A 73 5.27 -33.48 10.09
C GLN A 73 4.54 -34.11 8.90
N ALA A 74 3.45 -34.85 9.14
CA ALA A 74 2.64 -35.42 8.07
C ALA A 74 1.78 -34.32 7.43
N SER A 75 1.17 -33.45 8.25
CA SER A 75 0.28 -32.40 7.77
C SER A 75 1.01 -31.27 7.03
N PHE A 76 2.19 -30.81 7.48
CA PHE A 76 3.01 -29.86 6.71
C PHE A 76 3.45 -30.42 5.36
N LYS A 77 3.85 -31.70 5.34
CA LYS A 77 4.21 -32.37 4.09
C LYS A 77 3.03 -32.44 3.13
N ASP A 78 1.84 -32.70 3.63
CA ASP A 78 0.62 -32.81 2.82
C ASP A 78 0.19 -31.44 2.27
N VAL A 79 0.20 -30.39 3.09
CA VAL A 79 0.00 -29.00 2.62
C VAL A 79 1.02 -28.63 1.54
N LYS A 80 2.30 -28.97 1.73
CA LYS A 80 3.35 -28.72 0.73
C LYS A 80 3.16 -29.54 -0.54
N ASN A 81 2.60 -30.74 -0.47
CA ASN A 81 2.29 -31.54 -1.66
C ASN A 81 1.13 -30.92 -2.44
N GLU A 82 0.07 -30.51 -1.74
CA GLU A 82 -1.07 -29.82 -2.35
C GLU A 82 -0.61 -28.52 -3.01
N TRP A 83 0.15 -27.69 -2.28
CA TRP A 83 0.77 -26.47 -2.82
C TRP A 83 1.55 -26.73 -4.12
N ASN A 84 2.47 -27.71 -4.11
CA ASN A 84 3.28 -28.04 -5.28
C ASN A 84 2.48 -28.66 -6.44
N SER A 85 1.25 -29.08 -6.21
CA SER A 85 0.34 -29.59 -7.25
C SER A 85 -0.41 -28.46 -7.98
N LEU A 86 -0.47 -27.27 -7.36
CA LEU A 86 -1.10 -26.09 -7.93
C LEU A 86 -0.27 -25.52 -9.10
N THR A 87 -0.97 -24.83 -10.01
CA THR A 87 -0.29 -23.96 -10.96
C THR A 87 0.21 -22.70 -10.27
N GLU A 88 1.21 -22.05 -10.85
CA GLU A 88 1.77 -20.79 -10.36
C GLU A 88 0.67 -19.72 -10.15
N ASP A 89 -0.22 -19.54 -11.12
CA ASP A 89 -1.38 -18.63 -11.00
C ASP A 89 -2.25 -18.92 -9.75
N LEU A 90 -2.47 -20.20 -9.42
CA LEU A 90 -3.30 -20.58 -8.25
C LEU A 90 -2.54 -20.35 -6.94
N GLN A 91 -1.23 -20.55 -6.93
CA GLN A 91 -0.41 -20.20 -5.78
C GLN A 91 -0.46 -18.69 -5.53
N TYR A 92 -0.39 -17.87 -6.58
CA TYR A 92 -0.50 -16.43 -6.49
C TYR A 92 -1.87 -15.97 -5.99
N GLU A 93 -2.95 -16.57 -6.47
CA GLU A 93 -4.30 -16.32 -5.96
C GLU A 93 -4.40 -16.58 -4.45
N ILE A 94 -3.77 -17.66 -3.96
CA ILE A 94 -3.75 -17.98 -2.53
C ILE A 94 -2.93 -16.96 -1.73
N VAL A 95 -1.73 -16.60 -2.17
CA VAL A 95 -0.90 -15.58 -1.49
C VAL A 95 -1.65 -14.25 -1.39
N VAL A 96 -2.22 -13.78 -2.50
CA VAL A 96 -3.01 -12.54 -2.54
C VAL A 96 -4.22 -12.62 -1.61
N LYS A 97 -4.90 -13.77 -1.55
CA LYS A 97 -6.06 -13.97 -0.69
C LYS A 97 -5.72 -13.76 0.78
N TYR A 98 -4.64 -14.33 1.27
CA TYR A 98 -4.28 -14.31 2.69
C TYR A 98 -3.51 -13.06 3.10
N ILE A 99 -2.47 -12.72 2.34
CA ILE A 99 -1.59 -11.59 2.72
C ILE A 99 -2.17 -10.27 2.24
N CYS A 100 -2.56 -10.17 0.97
CA CYS A 100 -2.87 -8.88 0.37
C CYS A 100 -4.24 -8.31 0.75
N ASN A 101 -5.18 -9.14 1.24
CA ASN A 101 -6.52 -8.67 1.58
C ASN A 101 -6.66 -8.22 3.03
N ASP A 102 -6.13 -8.98 3.99
CA ASP A 102 -6.42 -8.76 5.41
C ASP A 102 -5.21 -8.22 6.20
N ASP A 103 -3.98 -8.62 5.85
CA ASP A 103 -2.79 -8.34 6.68
C ASP A 103 -1.75 -7.39 6.03
N LEU A 104 -1.98 -6.95 4.80
CA LEU A 104 -0.95 -6.27 3.99
C LEU A 104 -0.34 -5.03 4.65
N GLU A 105 -1.19 -4.16 5.19
CA GLU A 105 -0.74 -2.92 5.83
C GLU A 105 0.09 -3.22 7.07
N GLU A 106 -0.34 -4.17 7.91
CA GLU A 106 0.40 -4.59 9.11
C GLU A 106 1.76 -5.23 8.74
N ILE A 107 1.78 -6.08 7.71
CA ILE A 107 3.04 -6.68 7.21
C ILE A 107 4.00 -5.60 6.73
N ILE A 108 3.52 -4.65 5.91
CA ILE A 108 4.37 -3.57 5.42
C ILE A 108 4.83 -2.68 6.58
N GLU A 109 3.99 -2.40 7.59
CA GLU A 109 4.39 -1.63 8.77
C GLU A 109 5.50 -2.31 9.58
N ILE A 110 5.39 -3.62 9.80
CA ILE A 110 6.39 -4.41 10.56
C ILE A 110 7.74 -4.41 9.83
N TYR A 111 7.72 -4.53 8.49
CA TYR A 111 8.93 -4.66 7.66
C TYR A 111 9.22 -3.41 6.82
N LEU A 112 8.74 -2.24 7.25
CA LEU A 112 8.70 -1.03 6.43
C LEU A 112 10.04 -0.63 5.84
N ASP A 113 11.10 -0.64 6.64
CA ASP A 113 12.43 -0.25 6.18
C ASP A 113 12.94 -1.20 5.07
N MET A 114 12.60 -2.49 5.12
CA MET A 114 13.03 -3.45 4.10
C MET A 114 12.25 -3.29 2.78
N PHE A 115 10.95 -3.05 2.86
CA PHE A 115 10.16 -2.68 1.68
C PHE A 115 10.66 -1.39 1.06
N TYR A 116 10.97 -0.39 1.91
CA TYR A 116 11.49 0.89 1.47
C TYR A 116 12.84 0.72 0.76
N ASP A 117 13.76 -0.06 1.32
CA ASP A 117 15.07 -0.33 0.73
C ASP A 117 14.95 -1.05 -0.62
N ASN A 118 14.03 -2.01 -0.77
CA ASN A 118 13.80 -2.70 -2.03
C ASN A 118 13.19 -1.79 -3.11
N LEU A 119 12.39 -0.81 -2.71
CA LEU A 119 11.70 0.15 -3.59
C LEU A 119 12.42 1.50 -3.67
N GLU A 120 13.60 1.65 -3.06
CA GLU A 120 14.29 2.93 -2.87
C GLU A 120 14.50 3.63 -4.22
N SER A 121 14.92 2.87 -5.24
CA SER A 121 15.24 3.40 -6.57
C SER A 121 14.01 4.01 -7.27
N GLU A 122 12.84 3.39 -7.09
CA GLU A 122 11.55 3.81 -7.60
C GLU A 122 11.04 5.03 -6.81
N ILE A 123 11.17 4.98 -5.48
CA ILE A 123 10.79 6.09 -4.58
C ILE A 123 11.59 7.35 -4.94
N GLU A 124 12.91 7.25 -5.09
CA GLU A 124 13.78 8.39 -5.42
C GLU A 124 13.51 8.99 -6.81
N ARG A 125 13.01 8.18 -7.75
CA ARG A 125 12.69 8.63 -9.11
C ARG A 125 11.39 9.43 -9.19
N ILE A 126 10.48 9.23 -8.25
CA ILE A 126 9.18 9.89 -8.24
C ILE A 126 9.28 11.26 -7.57
N HIS A 127 8.68 12.27 -8.19
CA HIS A 127 8.50 13.58 -7.56
C HIS A 127 7.31 13.53 -6.61
N TRP A 128 7.58 13.39 -5.31
CA TRP A 128 6.56 13.36 -4.27
C TRP A 128 6.17 14.76 -3.78
N ILE A 129 4.87 14.98 -3.59
CA ILE A 129 4.31 16.20 -3.00
C ILE A 129 3.61 15.81 -1.70
N GLU A 130 4.07 16.39 -0.60
CA GLU A 130 3.43 16.27 0.70
C GLU A 130 2.26 17.26 0.82
N LEU A 131 1.06 16.72 0.90
CA LEU A 131 -0.20 17.41 1.17
C LEU A 131 -0.48 17.43 2.68
N MET A 132 -1.70 17.80 3.06
CA MET A 132 -2.08 17.98 4.47
C MET A 132 -2.23 16.64 5.19
N GLY A 133 -1.98 16.62 6.50
CA GLY A 133 -2.21 15.43 7.32
C GLY A 133 -1.28 14.29 6.96
N THR A 134 0.00 14.59 6.67
CA THR A 134 1.05 13.64 6.26
C THR A 134 0.81 12.91 4.94
N ARG A 135 -0.25 13.26 4.20
CA ARG A 135 -0.56 12.63 2.93
C ARG A 135 0.52 12.95 1.89
N VAL A 136 1.14 11.94 1.29
CA VAL A 136 2.15 12.13 0.24
C VAL A 136 1.72 11.41 -1.04
N LEU A 137 1.81 12.11 -2.17
CA LEU A 137 1.44 11.56 -3.48
C LEU A 137 2.42 12.00 -4.56
N PRO A 138 2.55 11.25 -5.66
CA PRO A 138 3.30 11.73 -6.80
C PRO A 138 2.65 12.96 -7.41
N LYS A 139 3.48 13.87 -7.93
CA LYS A 139 3.03 15.14 -8.53
C LYS A 139 1.95 14.94 -9.59
N GLU A 140 2.08 13.90 -10.41
CA GLU A 140 1.11 13.58 -11.46
C GLU A 140 -0.27 13.26 -10.89
N ASP A 141 -0.33 12.54 -9.77
CA ASP A 141 -1.56 12.16 -9.10
C ASP A 141 -2.17 13.35 -8.36
N VAL A 142 -1.35 14.22 -7.73
CA VAL A 142 -1.83 15.49 -7.17
C VAL A 142 -2.46 16.36 -8.25
N ILE A 143 -1.83 16.44 -9.43
CA ILE A 143 -2.39 17.18 -10.57
C ILE A 143 -3.71 16.55 -11.04
N ALA A 144 -3.80 15.22 -11.10
CA ALA A 144 -5.02 14.52 -11.48
C ALA A 144 -6.16 14.83 -10.49
N GLU A 145 -5.90 14.73 -9.19
CA GLU A 145 -6.89 15.04 -8.16
C GLU A 145 -7.37 16.48 -8.22
N ILE A 146 -6.47 17.44 -8.37
CA ILE A 146 -6.85 18.85 -8.52
C ILE A 146 -7.73 19.05 -9.75
N LYS A 147 -7.44 18.39 -10.88
CA LYS A 147 -8.30 18.46 -12.08
C LYS A 147 -9.71 17.93 -11.79
N GLU A 148 -9.81 16.79 -11.11
CA GLU A 148 -11.09 16.21 -10.72
C GLU A 148 -11.86 17.14 -9.77
N MET A 149 -11.17 17.69 -8.77
CA MET A 149 -11.73 18.66 -7.83
C MET A 149 -12.22 19.94 -8.54
N MET A 150 -11.49 20.43 -9.54
CA MET A 150 -11.88 21.61 -10.32
C MET A 150 -13.07 21.35 -11.26
N ALA A 151 -13.22 20.11 -11.72
CA ALA A 151 -14.35 19.67 -12.53
C ALA A 151 -15.61 19.37 -11.71
N SER A 152 -15.45 19.04 -10.42
CA SER A 152 -16.56 18.70 -9.51
C SER A 152 -17.56 19.85 -9.31
N GLU A 153 -18.85 19.54 -9.37
CA GLU A 153 -19.92 20.49 -9.03
C GLU A 153 -19.89 20.88 -7.54
N GLY A 154 -19.43 19.97 -6.67
CA GLY A 154 -19.34 20.20 -5.22
C GLY A 154 -18.37 21.33 -4.85
N ASN A 155 -17.37 21.58 -5.69
CA ASN A 155 -16.30 22.55 -5.41
C ASN A 155 -16.55 23.91 -6.07
N GLN A 156 -17.66 24.12 -6.80
CA GLN A 156 -17.90 25.39 -7.51
C GLN A 156 -17.91 26.60 -6.57
N ALA A 157 -18.50 26.46 -5.38
CA ALA A 157 -18.51 27.53 -4.39
C ALA A 157 -17.10 27.92 -3.92
N LEU A 158 -16.20 26.94 -3.77
CA LEU A 158 -14.80 27.18 -3.39
C LEU A 158 -14.02 27.80 -4.55
N ILE A 159 -14.19 27.29 -5.78
CA ILE A 159 -13.58 27.82 -6.99
C ILE A 159 -13.94 29.30 -7.18
N GLU A 160 -15.22 29.67 -7.04
CA GLU A 160 -15.67 31.06 -7.15
C GLU A 160 -15.14 31.93 -6.00
N LYS A 161 -15.20 31.43 -4.76
CA LYS A 161 -14.74 32.14 -3.57
C LYS A 161 -13.25 32.46 -3.64
N HIS A 162 -12.44 31.49 -4.03
CA HIS A 162 -10.98 31.59 -4.11
C HIS A 162 -10.48 32.11 -5.47
N LYS A 163 -11.39 32.36 -6.43
CA LYS A 163 -11.08 32.83 -7.79
C LYS A 163 -10.09 31.94 -8.53
N ILE A 164 -10.26 30.62 -8.39
CA ILE A 164 -9.40 29.63 -9.04
C ILE A 164 -9.66 29.66 -10.55
N ASP A 165 -8.60 29.84 -11.34
CA ASP A 165 -8.68 29.76 -12.81
C ASP A 165 -8.78 28.30 -13.25
N LYS A 166 -9.93 27.93 -13.84
CA LYS A 166 -10.19 26.58 -14.32
C LYS A 166 -9.28 26.13 -15.46
N ASN A 167 -8.62 27.06 -16.15
CA ASN A 167 -7.75 26.77 -17.29
C ASN A 167 -6.27 26.88 -16.96
N ILE A 168 -5.91 26.99 -15.68
CA ILE A 168 -4.52 27.05 -15.24
C ILE A 168 -3.75 25.79 -15.69
N ASP A 169 -2.52 25.99 -16.17
CA ASP A 169 -1.64 24.86 -16.50
C ASP A 169 -0.97 24.33 -15.23
N LEU A 170 -1.59 23.30 -14.66
CA LEU A 170 -1.15 22.65 -13.42
C LEU A 170 0.27 22.07 -13.51
N ASN A 171 0.76 21.70 -14.69
CA ASN A 171 2.12 21.16 -14.84
C ASN A 171 3.20 22.23 -14.65
N SER A 172 2.83 23.50 -14.88
CA SER A 172 3.74 24.64 -14.74
C SER A 172 3.86 25.14 -13.30
N LEU A 173 3.00 24.65 -12.40
CA LEU A 173 2.97 25.07 -11.00
C LEU A 173 4.09 24.43 -10.18
N THR A 174 4.60 25.21 -9.23
CA THR A 174 5.47 24.75 -8.15
C THR A 174 4.69 23.85 -7.19
N ASP A 175 5.41 23.08 -6.38
CA ASP A 175 4.79 22.16 -5.43
C ASP A 175 3.95 22.92 -4.39
N GLU A 176 4.42 24.11 -3.97
CA GLU A 176 3.67 24.95 -3.04
C GLU A 176 2.37 25.47 -3.66
N GLU A 177 2.40 25.90 -4.93
CA GLU A 177 1.19 26.33 -5.63
C GLU A 177 0.19 25.18 -5.83
N LEU A 178 0.67 23.95 -6.06
CA LEU A 178 -0.18 22.76 -6.13
C LEU A 178 -0.80 22.44 -4.76
N LYS A 179 -0.01 22.48 -3.69
CA LYS A 179 -0.49 22.29 -2.31
C LYS A 179 -1.55 23.32 -1.95
N ASP A 180 -1.26 24.60 -2.18
CA ASP A 180 -2.19 25.70 -1.92
C ASP A 180 -3.51 25.51 -2.66
N LEU A 181 -3.43 25.15 -3.95
CA LEU A 181 -4.62 24.93 -4.76
C LEU A 181 -5.44 23.74 -4.27
N HIS A 182 -4.78 22.63 -3.94
CA HIS A 182 -5.43 21.47 -3.33
C HIS A 182 -6.14 21.86 -2.02
N TYR A 183 -5.49 22.62 -1.13
CA TYR A 183 -6.07 23.04 0.15
C TYR A 183 -7.27 23.97 0.00
N GLN A 184 -7.22 24.90 -0.97
CA GLN A 184 -8.34 25.76 -1.30
C GLN A 184 -9.56 24.96 -1.80
N LEU A 185 -9.33 23.90 -2.57
CA LEU A 185 -10.38 23.02 -3.10
C LEU A 185 -10.94 22.05 -2.06
N GLU A 186 -10.16 21.69 -1.04
CA GLU A 186 -10.61 20.97 0.16
C GLU A 186 -11.35 21.88 1.17
N GLY A 187 -11.28 23.19 0.97
CA GLY A 187 -11.89 24.17 1.87
C GLY A 187 -11.17 24.32 3.21
N VAL A 188 -9.90 23.91 3.30
CA VAL A 188 -9.07 24.12 4.48
C VAL A 188 -8.51 25.55 4.48
N ILE A 189 -8.61 26.24 5.61
CA ILE A 189 -8.21 27.64 5.78
C ILE A 189 -7.03 27.69 6.76
N TYR A 190 -5.92 28.31 6.35
CA TYR A 190 -4.84 28.75 7.22
C TYR A 190 -5.11 30.15 7.80
#